data_AF-A0A2W2FC50-F1
#
_entry.id   AF-A0A2W2FC50-F1
#
_cell.length_a   1.000
_cell.length_b   1.000
_cell.length_c   1.000
_cell.angle_alpha   90.00
_cell.angle_beta   90.00
_cell.angle_gamma   90.00
#
_symmetry.space_group_name_H-M   'P 1'
#
loop_
_entity.id
_entity.type
_entity.pdbx_description
1 polymer ?
#
loop_
_entity_poly.entity_id
_entity_poly.type
_entity_poly.pdbx_seq_one_letter_code
_entity_poly.pdbx_strand_id
1 'polypeptide(L)'
;MSPQARRWADLRRQIIFRAKRLNVGHLIEADQRYGQRDALGPHGVMLFLVSDAPTEPHGYRLHTAYRLWLASPEADDLPRLLSDLADIAAENVARCTAAGRRWHPIGPERSMVNGGDMSPPAGAVYVGVGVTTLDTDHGRWQQVARTLRDVPVGGRRLSAFDLKGQCYTLLTDGTALHIDRDPHARLGVDGIRCTKTLDPDRVTHYNPHHDLTEQGDHDTREVWRKLGLLHNVLTAHLLPGRQP
;
A
#
# COMPACT_ATOMS: atom_id res chain seq x y z
N MET A 1 1.65 -21.19 -19.71
CA MET A 1 1.14 -20.19 -18.75
C MET A 1 0.46 -19.07 -19.52
N SER A 2 -0.71 -18.58 -19.05
CA SER A 2 -1.56 -17.68 -19.83
C SER A 2 -1.00 -16.24 -19.94
N PRO A 3 -1.36 -15.48 -20.99
CA PRO A 3 -1.04 -14.04 -21.08
C PRO A 3 -1.50 -13.24 -19.86
N GLN A 4 -2.65 -13.60 -19.29
CA GLN A 4 -3.19 -12.99 -18.07
C GLN A 4 -2.27 -13.20 -16.86
N ALA A 5 -1.70 -14.40 -16.69
CA ALA A 5 -0.77 -14.67 -15.60
C ALA A 5 0.54 -13.86 -15.73
N ARG A 6 1.04 -13.67 -16.96
CA ARG A 6 2.18 -12.79 -17.23
C ARG A 6 1.86 -11.33 -16.91
N ARG A 7 0.68 -10.84 -17.33
CA ARG A 7 0.20 -9.48 -17.01
C ARG A 7 0.16 -9.23 -15.50
N TRP A 8 -0.39 -10.17 -14.73
CA TRP A 8 -0.44 -10.04 -13.27
C TRP A 8 0.93 -10.09 -12.61
N ALA A 9 1.84 -10.94 -13.08
CA ALA A 9 3.21 -10.97 -12.55
C ALA A 9 3.94 -9.65 -12.78
N ASP A 10 3.79 -9.05 -13.98
CA ASP A 10 4.31 -7.72 -14.27
C ASP A 10 3.66 -6.64 -13.39
N LEU A 11 2.33 -6.65 -13.26
CA LEU A 11 1.60 -5.69 -12.44
C LEU A 11 2.02 -5.74 -10.97
N ARG A 12 2.21 -6.94 -10.40
CA ARG A 12 2.75 -7.12 -9.04
C ARG A 12 4.12 -6.44 -8.90
N ARG A 13 5.03 -6.61 -9.87
CA ARG A 13 6.35 -5.96 -9.87
C ARG A 13 6.23 -4.44 -9.94
N GLN A 14 5.37 -3.91 -10.80
CA GLN A 14 5.13 -2.46 -10.87
C GLN A 14 4.56 -1.91 -9.57
N ILE A 15 3.59 -2.61 -8.95
CA ILE A 15 3.01 -2.24 -7.66
C ILE A 15 4.06 -2.27 -6.55
N ILE A 16 4.92 -3.28 -6.50
CA ILE A 16 6.06 -3.33 -5.56
C ILE A 16 6.92 -2.08 -5.70
N PHE A 17 7.29 -1.72 -6.93
CA PHE A 17 8.10 -0.54 -7.19
C PHE A 17 7.40 0.76 -6.75
N ARG A 18 6.10 0.92 -7.06
CA ARG A 18 5.31 2.08 -6.64
C ARG A 18 5.18 2.19 -5.13
N ALA A 19 4.92 1.06 -4.45
CA ALA A 19 4.83 1.00 -2.99
C ALA A 19 6.16 1.37 -2.32
N LYS A 20 7.29 0.79 -2.77
CA LYS A 20 8.63 1.16 -2.28
C LYS A 20 8.92 2.65 -2.47
N ARG A 21 8.64 3.19 -3.67
CA ARG A 21 8.86 4.59 -3.98
C ARG A 21 8.02 5.52 -3.09
N LEU A 22 6.74 5.19 -2.88
CA LEU A 22 5.89 5.97 -1.99
C LEU A 22 6.35 5.88 -0.54
N ASN A 23 6.70 4.70 -0.04
CA ASN A 23 7.17 4.53 1.34
C ASN A 23 8.45 5.35 1.61
N VAL A 24 9.41 5.37 0.67
CA VAL A 24 10.59 6.24 0.77
C VAL A 24 10.21 7.71 0.76
N GLY A 25 9.31 8.14 -0.13
CA GLY A 25 8.83 9.52 -0.16
C GLY A 25 8.13 9.93 1.13
N HIS A 26 7.26 9.06 1.65
CA HIS A 26 6.56 9.23 2.93
C HIS A 26 7.55 9.39 4.08
N LEU A 27 8.57 8.54 4.14
CA LEU A 27 9.63 8.62 5.14
C LEU A 27 10.38 9.96 5.10
N ILE A 28 10.77 10.42 3.91
CA ILE A 28 11.49 11.68 3.73
C ILE A 28 10.62 12.86 4.20
N GLU A 29 9.36 12.91 3.76
CA GLU A 29 8.43 13.98 4.16
C GLU A 29 8.11 13.93 5.65
N ALA A 30 7.95 12.74 6.24
CA ALA A 30 7.69 12.57 7.65
C ALA A 30 8.89 13.01 8.52
N ASP A 31 10.12 12.69 8.11
CA ASP A 31 11.34 13.14 8.78
C ASP A 31 11.49 14.67 8.71
N GLN A 32 11.28 15.26 7.52
CA GLN A 32 11.39 16.71 7.33
C GLN A 32 10.38 17.49 8.18
N ARG A 33 9.15 16.98 8.30
CA ARG A 33 8.07 17.64 9.06
C ARG A 33 7.99 17.18 10.52
N TYR A 34 8.94 16.37 10.97
CA TYR A 34 8.91 15.83 12.33
C TYR A 34 8.89 16.95 13.39
N GLY A 35 7.95 16.86 14.34
CA GLY A 35 7.77 17.84 15.41
C GLY A 35 7.13 19.17 14.97
N GLN A 36 6.75 19.31 13.70
CA GLN A 36 6.06 20.49 13.18
C GLN A 36 4.54 20.33 13.28
N ARG A 37 3.80 21.43 13.10
CA ARG A 37 2.32 21.45 13.14
C ARG A 37 1.70 20.56 12.07
N ASP A 38 2.39 20.39 10.95
CA ASP A 38 2.00 19.58 9.80
C ASP A 38 2.80 18.26 9.73
N ALA A 39 3.32 17.78 10.87
CA ALA A 39 3.96 16.47 10.96
C ALA A 39 3.07 15.39 10.37
N LEU A 40 3.66 14.44 9.64
CA LEU A 40 2.94 13.31 9.07
C LEU A 40 2.86 12.16 10.07
N GLY A 41 1.74 11.44 10.01
CA GLY A 41 1.54 10.19 10.73
C GLY A 41 2.36 9.05 10.13
N PRO A 42 2.46 7.92 10.86
CA PRO A 42 3.25 6.76 10.46
C PRO A 42 2.68 6.01 9.26
N HIS A 43 1.39 6.20 8.94
CA HIS A 43 0.67 5.36 7.99
C HIS A 43 0.18 6.12 6.76
N GLY A 44 -0.04 5.38 5.68
CA GLY A 44 -0.58 5.85 4.42
C GLY A 44 -1.38 4.74 3.71
N VAL A 45 -2.39 5.09 2.92
CA VAL A 45 -3.10 4.12 2.04
C VAL A 45 -2.83 4.43 0.59
N MET A 46 -2.79 3.39 -0.23
CA MET A 46 -2.57 3.42 -1.68
C MET A 46 -3.72 2.72 -2.39
N LEU A 47 -4.20 3.32 -3.46
CA LEU A 47 -5.15 2.73 -4.40
C LEU A 47 -4.44 2.52 -5.73
N PHE A 48 -4.52 1.30 -6.24
CA PHE A 48 -3.93 0.92 -7.52
C PHE A 48 -5.03 0.72 -8.56
N LEU A 49 -4.89 1.40 -9.70
CA LEU A 49 -5.80 1.28 -10.84
C LEU A 49 -5.01 1.08 -12.12
N VAL A 50 -5.60 0.39 -13.09
CA VAL A 50 -5.01 0.24 -14.42
C VAL A 50 -5.93 0.79 -15.49
N SER A 51 -5.37 1.46 -16.49
CA SER A 51 -6.10 1.81 -17.71
C SER A 51 -5.42 1.18 -18.91
N ASP A 52 -6.18 0.94 -19.98
CA ASP A 52 -5.61 0.54 -21.26
C ASP A 52 -4.66 1.63 -21.77
N ALA A 53 -3.51 1.20 -22.27
CA ALA A 53 -2.48 2.07 -22.81
C ALA A 53 -1.73 1.32 -23.93
N PRO A 54 -2.30 1.25 -25.14
CA PRO A 54 -1.77 0.44 -26.24
C PRO A 54 -0.34 0.78 -26.68
N THR A 55 0.11 2.00 -26.37
CA THR A 55 1.47 2.48 -26.67
C THR A 55 2.49 2.14 -25.60
N GLU A 56 2.06 1.63 -24.44
CA GLU A 56 2.95 1.17 -23.38
C GLU A 56 3.41 -0.27 -23.66
N PRO A 57 4.62 -0.68 -23.24
CA PRO A 57 5.16 -2.03 -23.51
C PRO A 57 4.25 -3.19 -23.09
N HIS A 58 3.42 -2.98 -22.06
CA HIS A 58 2.52 -4.00 -21.51
C HIS A 58 1.05 -3.77 -21.89
N GLY A 59 0.75 -2.77 -22.73
CA GLY A 59 -0.60 -2.44 -23.17
C GLY A 59 -1.49 -1.79 -22.10
N TYR A 60 -0.94 -1.48 -20.91
CA TYR A 60 -1.65 -0.84 -19.81
C TYR A 60 -0.76 0.15 -19.07
N ARG A 61 -1.38 1.09 -18.35
CA ARG A 61 -0.72 2.01 -17.43
C ARG A 61 -1.25 1.81 -16.02
N LEU A 62 -0.35 1.66 -15.05
CA LEU A 62 -0.66 1.65 -13.61
C LEU A 62 -0.73 3.09 -13.07
N HIS A 63 -1.86 3.42 -12.47
CA HIS A 63 -2.13 4.66 -11.73
C HIS A 63 -2.11 4.36 -10.23
N THR A 64 -1.47 5.22 -9.46
CA THR A 64 -1.39 5.10 -8.00
C THR A 64 -1.85 6.39 -7.35
N ALA A 65 -2.97 6.34 -6.66
CA ALA A 65 -3.41 7.42 -5.78
C ALA A 65 -3.18 7.03 -4.32
N TYR A 66 -2.91 8.00 -3.45
CA TYR A 66 -2.60 7.70 -2.06
C TYR A 66 -3.14 8.76 -1.10
N ARG A 67 -3.24 8.38 0.18
CA ARG A 67 -3.43 9.32 1.29
C ARG A 67 -2.31 9.15 2.30
N LEU A 68 -1.73 10.26 2.71
CA LEU A 68 -0.98 10.36 3.95
C LEU A 68 -1.80 11.18 4.95
N TRP A 69 -1.68 10.86 6.23
CA TRP A 69 -2.34 11.59 7.30
C TRP A 69 -1.35 12.49 8.03
N LEU A 70 -1.86 13.57 8.61
CA LEU A 70 -1.11 14.29 9.64
C LEU A 70 -1.00 13.41 10.89
N ALA A 71 0.03 13.67 11.69
CA ALA A 71 0.23 13.00 12.96
C ALA A 71 -0.95 13.32 13.90
N SER A 72 -1.65 12.28 14.33
CA SER A 72 -2.72 12.34 15.31
C SER A 72 -2.84 10.98 16.01
N PRO A 73 -3.45 10.92 17.21
CA PRO A 73 -3.67 9.65 17.90
C PRO A 73 -4.45 8.62 17.05
N GLU A 74 -5.36 9.09 16.20
CA GLU A 74 -6.13 8.25 15.28
C GLU A 74 -5.29 7.71 14.13
N ALA A 75 -4.28 8.47 13.68
CA ALA A 75 -3.39 8.09 12.59
C ALA A 75 -2.23 7.16 13.03
N ASP A 76 -2.06 6.92 14.33
CA ASP A 76 -0.99 6.07 14.89
C ASP A 76 -1.36 4.57 14.89
N ASP A 77 -2.64 4.23 14.90
CA ASP A 77 -3.14 2.84 14.94
C ASP A 77 -3.55 2.37 13.54
N LEU A 78 -2.67 1.63 12.86
CA LEU A 78 -2.91 1.16 11.50
C LEU A 78 -4.14 0.23 11.38
N PRO A 79 -4.30 -0.83 12.20
CA PRO A 79 -5.52 -1.63 12.18
C PRO A 79 -6.81 -0.83 12.32
N ARG A 80 -6.86 0.12 13.27
CA ARG A 80 -8.03 0.96 13.47
C ARG A 80 -8.27 1.87 12.28
N LEU A 81 -7.23 2.53 11.78
CA LEU A 81 -7.30 3.39 10.60
C LEU A 81 -7.86 2.65 9.38
N LEU A 82 -7.45 1.39 9.17
CA LEU A 82 -7.97 0.56 8.08
C LEU A 82 -9.42 0.14 8.28
N SER A 83 -9.81 -0.14 9.51
CA SER A 83 -11.21 -0.41 9.87
C SER A 83 -12.09 0.81 9.56
N ASP A 84 -11.67 1.99 10.02
CA ASP A 84 -12.40 3.24 9.81
C ASP A 84 -12.52 3.57 8.32
N LEU A 85 -11.47 3.31 7.53
CA LEU A 85 -11.51 3.48 6.07
C LEU A 85 -12.47 2.52 5.37
N ALA A 86 -12.57 1.28 5.84
CA ALA A 86 -13.53 0.31 5.31
C ALA A 86 -14.97 0.77 5.60
N ASP A 87 -15.24 1.26 6.80
CA ASP A 87 -16.55 1.78 7.20
C ASP A 87 -16.92 3.03 6.39
N ILE A 88 -16.00 4.00 6.28
CA ILE A 88 -16.19 5.20 5.45
C ILE A 88 -16.46 4.83 3.99
N ALA A 89 -15.72 3.85 3.44
CA ALA A 89 -15.95 3.38 2.08
C ALA A 89 -17.35 2.78 1.93
N ALA A 90 -17.76 1.91 2.84
CA ALA A 90 -19.08 1.27 2.82
C ALA A 90 -20.23 2.30 2.93
N GLU A 91 -20.10 3.27 3.84
CA GLU A 91 -21.07 4.37 3.98
C GLU A 91 -21.14 5.22 2.72
N ASN A 92 -19.99 5.52 2.10
CA ASN A 92 -19.94 6.31 0.89
C ASN A 92 -20.61 5.60 -0.29
N VAL A 93 -20.37 4.30 -0.42
CA VAL A 93 -21.04 3.43 -1.39
C VAL A 93 -22.55 3.45 -1.16
N ALA A 94 -23.01 3.12 0.05
CA ALA A 94 -24.43 3.00 0.38
C ALA A 94 -25.18 4.31 0.10
N ARG A 95 -24.63 5.44 0.54
CA ARG A 95 -25.24 6.75 0.36
C ARG A 95 -25.28 7.20 -1.10
N CYS A 96 -24.23 6.97 -1.87
CA CYS A 96 -24.25 7.31 -3.29
C CYS A 96 -25.24 6.42 -4.06
N THR A 97 -25.28 5.11 -3.76
CA THR A 97 -26.27 4.19 -4.32
C THR A 97 -27.69 4.63 -4.00
N ALA A 98 -27.98 5.03 -2.76
CA ALA A 98 -29.29 5.56 -2.36
C ALA A 98 -29.68 6.84 -3.13
N ALA A 99 -28.71 7.63 -3.57
CA ALA A 99 -28.91 8.82 -4.40
C ALA A 99 -28.86 8.52 -5.92
N GLY A 100 -28.80 7.25 -6.34
CA GLY A 100 -28.69 6.88 -7.76
C GLY A 100 -27.36 7.25 -8.42
N ARG A 101 -26.31 7.50 -7.63
CA ARG A 101 -24.96 7.88 -8.10
C ARG A 101 -23.95 6.78 -7.82
N ARG A 102 -22.89 6.70 -8.61
CA ARG A 102 -21.74 5.81 -8.32
C ARG A 102 -20.64 6.59 -7.61
N TRP A 103 -20.28 6.16 -6.41
CA TRP A 103 -19.11 6.71 -5.71
C TRP A 103 -17.80 6.20 -6.32
N HIS A 104 -16.76 7.01 -6.31
CA HIS A 104 -15.41 6.61 -6.69
C HIS A 104 -14.42 7.10 -5.62
N PRO A 105 -13.49 6.26 -5.12
CA PRO A 105 -12.64 6.62 -3.99
C PRO A 105 -11.60 7.71 -4.29
N ILE A 106 -11.36 8.02 -5.57
CA ILE A 106 -10.51 9.14 -6.02
C ILE A 106 -11.35 10.37 -6.43
N GLY A 107 -12.69 10.23 -6.44
CA GLY A 107 -13.58 11.29 -6.90
C GLY A 107 -13.54 12.54 -6.01
N PRO A 108 -13.97 13.70 -6.54
CA PRO A 108 -13.94 14.96 -5.80
C PRO A 108 -14.83 14.96 -4.55
N GLU A 109 -15.92 14.19 -4.58
CA GLU A 109 -16.82 14.03 -3.45
C GLU A 109 -16.36 12.90 -2.53
N ARG A 110 -15.93 13.25 -1.32
CA ARG A 110 -15.56 12.28 -0.26
C ARG A 110 -14.49 11.30 -0.73
N SER A 111 -13.43 11.85 -1.31
CA SER A 111 -12.22 11.11 -1.68
C SER A 111 -11.61 10.40 -0.48
N MET A 112 -11.15 9.16 -0.69
CA MET A 112 -10.31 8.43 0.26
C MET A 112 -8.85 8.84 0.17
N VAL A 113 -8.43 9.45 -0.94
CA VAL A 113 -7.05 9.77 -1.28
C VAL A 113 -6.86 11.27 -1.51
N ASN A 114 -5.64 11.77 -1.33
CA ASN A 114 -5.33 13.19 -1.44
C ASN A 114 -4.02 13.49 -2.21
N GLY A 115 -3.39 12.47 -2.80
CA GLY A 115 -2.17 12.62 -3.59
C GLY A 115 -1.99 11.52 -4.63
N GLY A 116 -0.98 11.66 -5.46
CA GLY A 116 -0.69 10.75 -6.57
C GLY A 116 -1.55 11.03 -7.80
N ASP A 117 -1.89 9.97 -8.54
CA ASP A 117 -2.64 10.05 -9.79
C ASP A 117 -4.13 10.28 -9.52
N MET A 118 -4.50 11.52 -9.21
CA MET A 118 -5.86 11.91 -8.79
C MET A 118 -6.87 12.04 -9.94
N SER A 119 -6.43 11.96 -11.19
CA SER A 119 -7.27 12.09 -12.38
C SER A 119 -7.03 10.94 -13.37
N PRO A 120 -7.24 9.67 -12.96
CA PRO A 120 -7.08 8.55 -13.88
C PRO A 120 -8.14 8.63 -15.00
N PRO A 121 -7.84 8.10 -16.21
CA PRO A 121 -8.79 8.11 -17.32
C PRO A 121 -10.15 7.48 -16.97
N ALA A 122 -11.22 7.97 -17.60
CA ALA A 122 -12.55 7.40 -17.50
C ALA A 122 -12.56 5.98 -18.08
N GLY A 123 -12.43 4.97 -17.22
CA GLY A 123 -12.21 3.58 -17.61
C GLY A 123 -11.10 2.88 -16.84
N ALA A 124 -10.34 3.59 -16.02
CA ALA A 124 -9.38 2.97 -15.12
C ALA A 124 -10.09 1.98 -14.16
N VAL A 125 -9.53 0.78 -14.06
CA VAL A 125 -10.07 -0.35 -13.32
C VAL A 125 -9.28 -0.53 -12.04
N TYR A 126 -9.98 -0.71 -10.91
CA TYR A 126 -9.36 -1.01 -9.63
C TYR A 126 -8.66 -2.38 -9.65
N VAL A 127 -7.41 -2.43 -9.20
CA VAL A 127 -6.62 -3.68 -9.13
C VAL A 127 -6.11 -4.01 -7.75
N GLY A 128 -6.20 -3.10 -6.79
CA GLY A 128 -5.79 -3.39 -5.42
C GLY A 128 -5.69 -2.17 -4.52
N VAL A 129 -5.48 -2.46 -3.24
CA VAL A 129 -5.22 -1.48 -2.18
C VAL A 129 -3.98 -1.89 -1.43
N GLY A 130 -3.17 -0.91 -1.03
CA GLY A 130 -2.05 -1.15 -0.14
C GLY A 130 -1.96 -0.12 0.95
N VAL A 131 -1.08 -0.38 1.89
CA VAL A 131 -0.73 0.55 2.96
C VAL A 131 0.78 0.71 2.99
N THR A 132 1.22 1.91 3.32
CA THR A 132 2.60 2.22 3.67
C THR A 132 2.65 2.51 5.15
N THR A 133 3.63 1.95 5.85
CA THR A 133 3.88 2.26 7.25
C THR A 133 5.37 2.52 7.49
N LEU A 134 5.62 3.50 8.35
CA LEU A 134 6.94 3.81 8.88
C LEU A 134 7.20 3.08 10.21
N ASP A 135 6.20 2.35 10.73
CA ASP A 135 6.41 1.40 11.81
C ASP A 135 7.16 0.18 11.27
N THR A 136 8.02 -0.37 12.10
CA THR A 136 8.94 -1.45 11.72
C THR A 136 9.07 -2.47 12.84
N ASP A 137 9.79 -3.56 12.58
CA ASP A 137 10.23 -4.51 13.61
C ASP A 137 11.11 -3.86 14.69
N HIS A 138 11.70 -2.70 14.42
CA HIS A 138 12.49 -1.90 15.38
C HIS A 138 11.64 -0.97 16.25
N GLY A 139 10.35 -0.87 15.99
CA GLY A 139 9.41 -0.07 16.76
C GLY A 139 8.59 0.91 15.94
N ARG A 140 7.80 1.73 16.64
CA ARG A 140 6.90 2.70 16.04
C ARG A 140 7.68 3.90 15.50
N TRP A 141 7.18 4.54 14.46
CA TRP A 141 7.76 5.72 13.82
C TRP A 141 8.18 6.79 14.84
N GLN A 142 7.33 7.11 15.82
CA GLN A 142 7.64 8.12 16.82
C GLN A 142 8.85 7.77 17.70
N GLN A 143 9.09 6.49 17.94
CA GLN A 143 10.26 6.01 18.68
C GLN A 143 11.50 6.06 17.78
N VAL A 144 11.38 5.55 16.55
CA VAL A 144 12.47 5.47 15.59
C VAL A 144 12.93 6.86 15.15
N ALA A 145 12.02 7.78 14.83
CA ALA A 145 12.33 9.13 14.40
C ALA A 145 13.07 9.95 15.47
N ARG A 146 12.81 9.72 16.77
CA ARG A 146 13.59 10.36 17.85
C ARG A 146 15.06 9.98 17.78
N THR A 147 15.37 8.73 17.47
CA THR A 147 16.76 8.26 17.36
C THR A 147 17.54 8.91 16.22
N LEU A 148 16.86 9.44 15.19
CA LEU A 148 17.50 10.23 14.12
C LEU A 148 18.00 11.60 14.63
N ARG A 149 17.46 12.09 15.75
CA ARG A 149 17.76 13.41 16.32
C ARG A 149 18.73 13.32 17.50
N ASP A 150 18.79 12.18 18.16
CA ASP A 150 19.76 11.92 19.22
C ASP A 150 21.18 11.86 18.64
N VAL A 151 22.15 12.49 19.32
CA VAL A 151 23.57 12.33 18.99
C VAL A 151 24.04 11.02 19.61
N PRO A 152 24.36 9.98 18.82
CA PRO A 152 24.77 8.72 19.43
C PRO A 152 26.14 8.88 20.07
N VAL A 153 26.30 8.25 21.24
CA VAL A 153 27.55 8.21 22.03
C VAL A 153 28.73 7.60 21.24
N GLY A 154 28.48 7.00 20.06
CA GLY A 154 29.46 6.42 19.13
C GLY A 154 29.59 7.11 17.76
N GLY A 155 29.04 8.32 17.57
CA GLY A 155 29.43 9.21 16.46
C GLY A 155 28.78 9.01 15.08
N ARG A 156 28.00 7.95 14.83
CA ARG A 156 27.28 7.80 13.54
C ARG A 156 25.85 8.31 13.64
N ARG A 157 25.58 9.51 13.12
CA ARG A 157 24.19 9.99 12.92
C ARG A 157 23.45 9.05 11.97
N LEU A 158 22.29 8.57 12.40
CA LEU A 158 21.33 7.90 11.52
C LEU A 158 20.66 8.97 10.65
N SER A 159 20.49 8.66 9.37
CA SER A 159 19.67 9.44 8.45
C SER A 159 18.32 8.76 8.26
N ALA A 160 17.33 9.50 7.73
CA ALA A 160 16.07 8.89 7.30
C ALA A 160 16.30 7.73 6.32
N PHE A 161 17.36 7.77 5.51
CA PHE A 161 17.69 6.68 4.58
C PHE A 161 18.20 5.40 5.25
N ASP A 162 18.60 5.45 6.52
CA ASP A 162 19.00 4.27 7.31
C ASP A 162 17.78 3.57 7.98
N LEU A 163 16.59 4.17 7.92
CA LEU A 163 15.40 3.60 8.56
C LEU A 163 14.71 2.57 7.67
N LYS A 164 14.15 1.52 8.27
CA LYS A 164 13.27 0.57 7.57
C LYS A 164 11.86 1.13 7.38
N GLY A 165 11.07 0.47 6.52
CA GLY A 165 9.65 0.77 6.34
C GLY A 165 8.95 -0.38 5.66
N GLN A 166 7.63 -0.45 5.79
CA GLN A 166 6.87 -1.59 5.32
C GLN A 166 5.71 -1.18 4.43
N CYS A 167 5.34 -2.07 3.51
CA CYS A 167 4.07 -1.98 2.79
C CYS A 167 3.35 -3.33 2.78
N TYR A 168 2.03 -3.26 2.89
CA TYR A 168 1.14 -4.42 2.75
C TYR A 168 0.17 -4.11 1.62
N THR A 169 0.00 -5.03 0.67
CA THR A 169 -0.88 -4.81 -0.48
C THR A 169 -1.71 -6.06 -0.76
N LEU A 170 -3.00 -5.85 -1.05
CA LEU A 170 -3.93 -6.88 -1.54
C LEU A 170 -4.41 -6.50 -2.95
N LEU A 171 -4.35 -7.47 -3.86
CA LEU A 171 -4.73 -7.31 -5.26
C LEU A 171 -5.96 -8.16 -5.60
N THR A 172 -6.71 -7.71 -6.61
CA THR A 172 -7.98 -8.32 -7.02
C THR A 172 -7.83 -9.71 -7.66
N ASP A 173 -6.60 -10.10 -8.02
CA ASP A 173 -6.30 -11.46 -8.43
C ASP A 173 -6.06 -12.40 -7.24
N GLY A 174 -6.20 -11.93 -5.99
CA GLY A 174 -5.93 -12.70 -4.77
C GLY A 174 -4.46 -12.71 -4.34
N THR A 175 -3.63 -11.81 -4.88
CA THR A 175 -2.25 -11.65 -4.40
C THR A 175 -2.22 -10.86 -3.10
N ALA A 176 -1.44 -11.32 -2.13
CA ALA A 176 -0.97 -10.52 -1.01
C ALA A 176 0.54 -10.27 -1.13
N LEU A 177 0.97 -9.04 -0.88
CA LEU A 177 2.36 -8.58 -0.93
C LEU A 177 2.75 -7.93 0.40
N HIS A 178 3.79 -8.44 1.06
CA HIS A 178 4.46 -7.75 2.15
C HIS A 178 5.84 -7.33 1.65
N ILE A 179 6.10 -6.02 1.70
CA ILE A 179 7.34 -5.41 1.27
C ILE A 179 8.01 -4.82 2.50
N ASP A 180 9.13 -5.39 2.90
CA ASP A 180 10.03 -4.86 3.91
C ASP A 180 11.16 -4.11 3.20
N ARG A 181 11.16 -2.79 3.32
CA ARG A 181 12.23 -1.94 2.80
C ARG A 181 13.29 -1.82 3.89
N ASP A 182 14.36 -2.58 3.73
CA ASP A 182 15.56 -2.48 4.57
C ASP A 182 16.74 -1.90 3.77
N PRO A 183 17.20 -0.67 4.08
CA PRO A 183 18.34 -0.05 3.39
C PRO A 183 19.67 -0.77 3.66
N HIS A 184 19.72 -1.64 4.67
CA HIS A 184 20.88 -2.44 5.03
C HIS A 184 20.73 -3.92 4.63
N ALA A 185 19.70 -4.25 3.84
CA ALA A 185 19.52 -5.58 3.28
C ALA A 185 20.78 -6.03 2.50
N ARG A 186 21.15 -7.30 2.67
CA ARG A 186 22.22 -7.91 1.88
C ARG A 186 21.83 -7.94 0.41
N LEU A 187 22.82 -7.84 -0.48
CA LEU A 187 22.59 -8.04 -1.92
C LEU A 187 21.86 -9.35 -2.18
N GLY A 188 20.80 -9.29 -2.98
CA GLY A 188 19.92 -10.43 -3.29
C GLY A 188 18.76 -10.64 -2.31
N VAL A 189 18.70 -9.91 -1.19
CA VAL A 189 17.53 -9.85 -0.32
C VAL A 189 16.70 -8.64 -0.71
N ASP A 190 15.57 -8.86 -1.38
CA ASP A 190 14.71 -7.78 -1.88
C ASP A 190 13.64 -7.33 -0.89
N GLY A 191 13.47 -8.08 0.21
CA GLY A 191 12.48 -7.84 1.26
C GLY A 191 11.04 -8.07 0.80
N ILE A 192 10.81 -8.78 -0.30
CA ILE A 192 9.48 -8.96 -0.88
C ILE A 192 8.96 -10.37 -0.59
N ARG A 193 7.80 -10.46 0.05
CA ARG A 193 7.04 -11.69 0.26
C ARG A 193 5.73 -11.60 -0.53
N CYS A 194 5.42 -12.63 -1.30
CA CYS A 194 4.27 -12.64 -2.20
C CYS A 194 3.58 -14.00 -2.21
N THR A 195 2.25 -14.03 -2.14
CA THR A 195 1.47 -15.29 -2.21
C THR A 195 1.49 -15.93 -3.60
N LYS A 196 1.83 -15.15 -4.64
CA LYS A 196 1.88 -15.60 -6.03
C LYS A 196 3.26 -15.37 -6.67
N THR A 197 3.54 -16.06 -7.77
CA THR A 197 4.83 -15.86 -8.46
C THR A 197 4.99 -14.42 -8.95
N LEU A 198 6.16 -13.83 -8.70
CA LEU A 198 6.59 -12.59 -9.33
C LEU A 198 7.31 -12.86 -10.65
N ASP A 199 7.80 -14.08 -10.86
CA ASP A 199 8.47 -14.48 -12.08
C ASP A 199 7.67 -15.58 -12.78
N PRO A 200 6.90 -15.21 -13.82
CA PRO A 200 6.00 -16.15 -14.45
C PRO A 200 6.81 -17.23 -15.21
N ASP A 201 8.04 -16.95 -15.63
CA ASP A 201 8.90 -17.89 -16.35
C ASP A 201 9.65 -18.87 -15.42
N ARG A 202 9.63 -18.63 -14.11
CA ARG A 202 10.25 -19.50 -13.10
C ARG A 202 9.21 -20.41 -12.44
N VAL A 203 9.23 -21.69 -12.80
CA VAL A 203 8.41 -22.71 -12.13
C VAL A 203 8.95 -22.91 -10.72
N THR A 204 8.12 -22.57 -9.72
CA THR A 204 8.38 -22.83 -8.31
C THR A 204 7.30 -23.75 -7.79
N HIS A 205 7.69 -24.94 -7.33
CA HIS A 205 6.75 -25.93 -6.77
C HIS A 205 6.39 -25.65 -5.31
N TYR A 206 7.13 -24.76 -4.66
CA TYR A 206 6.94 -24.37 -3.28
C TYR A 206 7.01 -22.85 -3.16
N ASN A 207 5.97 -22.27 -2.57
CA ASN A 207 5.96 -20.87 -2.15
C ASN A 207 5.78 -20.82 -0.61
N PRO A 208 6.82 -20.48 0.16
CA PRO A 208 6.71 -20.37 1.62
C PRO A 208 5.72 -19.29 2.07
N HIS A 209 5.33 -18.38 1.17
CA HIS A 209 4.42 -17.27 1.45
C HIS A 209 3.02 -17.47 0.90
N HIS A 210 2.61 -18.70 0.56
CA HIS A 210 1.25 -18.93 0.03
C HIS A 210 0.15 -18.48 1.01
N ASP A 211 0.35 -18.67 2.32
CA ASP A 211 -0.56 -18.22 3.38
C ASP A 211 -0.08 -16.92 4.07
N LEU A 212 0.54 -16.01 3.31
CA LEU A 212 1.19 -14.80 3.86
C LEU A 212 0.31 -13.98 4.82
N THR A 213 -1.00 -13.94 4.58
CA THR A 213 -1.96 -13.19 5.41
C THR A 213 -2.19 -13.80 6.79
N GLU A 214 -1.82 -15.06 6.98
CA GLU A 214 -1.92 -15.80 8.24
C GLU A 214 -0.56 -15.89 8.97
N GLN A 215 0.52 -15.45 8.31
CA GLN A 215 1.87 -15.44 8.85
C GLN A 215 2.14 -14.18 9.69
N GLY A 216 3.16 -14.26 10.55
CA GLY A 216 3.62 -13.15 11.39
C GLY A 216 3.08 -13.18 12.82
N ASP A 217 3.26 -12.08 13.54
CA ASP A 217 2.69 -11.89 14.88
C ASP A 217 1.19 -11.52 14.82
N HIS A 218 0.60 -11.26 15.99
CA HIS A 218 -0.81 -10.85 16.07
C HIS A 218 -1.08 -9.56 15.30
N ASP A 219 -0.21 -8.57 15.45
CA ASP A 219 -0.36 -7.24 14.86
C ASP A 219 -0.29 -7.30 13.33
N THR A 220 0.65 -8.07 12.78
CA THR A 220 0.78 -8.31 11.33
C THR A 220 -0.49 -8.94 10.76
N ARG A 221 -1.02 -9.98 11.41
CA ARG A 221 -2.29 -10.63 10.98
C ARG A 221 -3.47 -9.68 11.08
N GLU A 222 -3.50 -8.83 12.10
CA GLU A 222 -4.56 -7.85 12.27
C GLU A 222 -4.53 -6.79 11.15
N VAL A 223 -3.35 -6.30 10.76
CA VAL A 223 -3.18 -5.44 9.57
C VAL A 223 -3.74 -6.11 8.33
N TRP A 224 -3.40 -7.38 8.08
CA TRP A 224 -3.93 -8.13 6.95
C TRP A 224 -5.45 -8.24 6.97
N ARG A 225 -6.02 -8.58 8.12
CA ARG A 225 -7.46 -8.71 8.30
C ARG A 225 -8.17 -7.40 8.00
N LYS A 226 -7.69 -6.28 8.54
CA LYS A 226 -8.29 -4.95 8.35
C LYS A 226 -8.12 -4.42 6.93
N LEU A 227 -6.94 -4.64 6.33
CA LEU A 227 -6.72 -4.34 4.91
C LEU A 227 -7.64 -5.18 4.02
N GLY A 228 -7.88 -6.44 4.38
CA GLY A 228 -8.82 -7.33 3.70
C GLY A 228 -10.26 -6.81 3.74
N LEU A 229 -10.73 -6.30 4.87
CA LEU A 229 -12.06 -5.68 4.97
C LEU A 229 -12.20 -4.51 3.99
N LEU A 230 -11.24 -3.59 3.99
CA LEU A 230 -11.24 -2.46 3.06
C LEU A 230 -11.19 -2.93 1.60
N HIS A 231 -10.29 -3.86 1.29
CA HIS A 231 -10.14 -4.42 -0.06
C HIS A 231 -11.44 -5.07 -0.56
N ASN A 232 -12.15 -5.79 0.30
CA ASN A 232 -13.41 -6.45 -0.04
C ASN A 232 -14.52 -5.44 -0.35
N VAL A 233 -14.65 -4.38 0.46
CA VAL A 233 -15.62 -3.30 0.20
C VAL A 233 -15.34 -2.63 -1.15
N LEU A 234 -14.07 -2.30 -1.42
CA LEU A 234 -13.67 -1.65 -2.66
C LEU A 234 -13.87 -2.58 -3.87
N THR A 235 -13.46 -3.84 -3.77
CA THR A 235 -13.60 -4.84 -4.85
C THR A 235 -15.08 -5.04 -5.18
N ALA A 236 -15.94 -5.25 -4.19
CA ALA A 236 -17.37 -5.46 -4.39
C ALA A 236 -18.04 -4.28 -5.11
N HIS A 237 -17.63 -3.05 -4.80
CA HIS A 237 -18.20 -1.83 -5.39
C HIS A 237 -17.62 -1.45 -6.76
N LEU A 238 -16.30 -1.63 -6.95
CA LEU A 238 -15.59 -1.15 -8.14
C LEU A 238 -15.59 -2.16 -9.28
N LEU A 239 -15.72 -3.46 -8.98
CA LEU A 239 -15.69 -4.55 -9.96
C LEU A 239 -16.99 -5.37 -10.11
N PRO A 240 -18.21 -4.82 -9.99
CA PRO A 240 -19.42 -5.64 -10.13
C PRO A 240 -19.48 -6.25 -11.53
N GLY A 241 -19.28 -7.57 -11.61
CA GLY A 241 -19.36 -8.35 -12.86
C GLY A 241 -18.21 -8.15 -13.87
N ARG A 242 -17.11 -7.48 -13.51
CA ARG A 242 -15.94 -7.31 -14.39
C ARG A 242 -14.74 -8.08 -13.85
N GLN A 243 -14.25 -9.06 -14.62
CA GLN A 243 -12.87 -9.54 -14.42
C GLN A 243 -11.90 -8.50 -15.00
N PRO A 244 -10.83 -8.13 -14.29
CA PRO A 244 -9.74 -7.28 -14.80
C PRO A 244 -8.87 -7.95 -15.88
#